data_AF-A0A2N5KEH3-F1
#
_entry.id   AF-A0A2N5KEH3-F1
#
_cell.length_a   1.000
_cell.length_b   1.000
_cell.length_c   1.000
_cell.angle_alpha   90.00
_cell.angle_beta   90.00
_cell.angle_gamma   90.00
#
_symmetry.space_group_name_H-M   'P 1'
#
loop_
_entity.id
_entity.type
_entity.pdbx_description
1 polymer ?
#
loop_
_entity_poly.entity_id
_entity_poly.type
_entity_poly.pdbx_seq_one_letter_code
_entity_poly.pdbx_strand_id
1 'polypeptide(L)'
;MPTRSAKFYSIALILGDFFVLLLAFTLAYILRVQMDPRPLVNEVYALDFIQTFTSIAPLWLLVFASLGLYTSTVYSRRLVEWTKLLIGSFIGILIVLGYAFVIDEPVFPARLVAVYAFIGSFLLLVFEREILRLIRTLLFRFGIGISRVLIIGNSQATRDIASQMSDTPRSGYDVVAVAGPDQVLPKNASLKHYETVEAALESLKTDRITTIIQTDLYETAQRNLMIMNAAQCSHINYTFIPGEPEFYSGKNTVDVFLGYPVIAV
;
A
#
# COMPACT_ATOMS: atom_id res chain seq x y z
N MET A 1 -6.12 5.82 -2.61
CA MET A 1 -6.50 5.23 -3.90
C MET A 1 -5.39 4.35 -4.45
N PRO A 2 -5.69 3.27 -5.17
CA PRO A 2 -4.66 2.50 -5.86
C PRO A 2 -4.18 3.27 -7.09
N THR A 3 -3.08 3.99 -6.97
CA THR A 3 -2.40 4.60 -8.12
C THR A 3 -1.63 3.51 -8.88
N ARG A 4 -1.23 3.76 -10.14
CA ARG A 4 -0.37 2.81 -10.90
C ARG A 4 0.89 2.44 -10.11
N SER A 5 1.43 3.38 -9.33
CA SER A 5 2.57 3.15 -8.43
C SER A 5 2.27 2.15 -7.31
N ALA A 6 1.03 2.10 -6.81
CA ALA A 6 0.64 1.16 -5.76
C ALA A 6 0.65 -0.29 -6.25
N LYS A 7 0.25 -0.55 -7.51
CA LYS A 7 0.31 -1.89 -8.10
C LYS A 7 1.75 -2.35 -8.30
N PHE A 8 2.62 -1.48 -8.82
CA PHE A 8 4.04 -1.80 -8.97
C PHE A 8 4.70 -2.10 -7.61
N TYR A 9 4.37 -1.33 -6.59
CA TYR A 9 4.83 -1.56 -5.22
C TYR A 9 4.34 -2.90 -4.67
N SER A 10 3.06 -3.26 -4.86
CA SER A 10 2.55 -4.57 -4.46
C SER A 10 3.25 -5.74 -5.18
N ILE A 11 3.56 -5.60 -6.47
CA ILE A 11 4.32 -6.62 -7.20
C ILE A 11 5.75 -6.73 -6.65
N ALA A 12 6.41 -5.60 -6.41
CA ALA A 12 7.75 -5.57 -5.83
C ALA A 12 7.78 -6.23 -4.44
N LEU A 13 6.73 -6.04 -3.62
CA LEU A 13 6.58 -6.71 -2.32
C LEU A 13 6.39 -8.21 -2.46
N ILE A 14 5.58 -8.69 -3.40
CA ILE A 14 5.36 -10.14 -3.60
C ILE A 14 6.68 -10.81 -4.02
N LEU A 15 7.42 -10.19 -4.94
CA LEU A 15 8.73 -10.69 -5.36
C LEU A 15 9.76 -10.60 -4.22
N GLY A 16 9.77 -9.49 -3.49
CA GLY A 16 10.61 -9.30 -2.30
C GLY A 16 10.39 -10.40 -1.27
N ASP A 17 9.12 -10.63 -0.90
CA ASP A 17 8.73 -11.68 0.05
C ASP A 17 9.19 -13.07 -0.40
N PHE A 18 9.06 -13.38 -1.69
CA PHE A 18 9.51 -14.66 -2.25
C PHE A 18 11.01 -14.87 -2.00
N PHE A 19 11.84 -13.89 -2.38
CA PHE A 19 13.29 -13.99 -2.19
C PHE A 19 13.70 -13.94 -0.73
N VAL A 20 13.00 -13.17 0.10
CA VAL A 20 13.25 -13.07 1.53
C VAL A 20 12.92 -14.38 2.24
N LEU A 21 11.82 -15.05 1.87
CA LEU A 21 11.50 -16.38 2.38
C LEU A 21 12.58 -17.39 2.00
N LEU A 22 13.00 -17.42 0.73
CA LEU A 22 14.10 -18.30 0.29
C LEU A 22 15.40 -18.03 1.05
N LEU A 23 15.74 -16.76 1.24
CA LEU A 23 16.91 -16.34 2.01
C LEU A 23 16.80 -16.78 3.48
N ALA A 24 15.64 -16.59 4.10
CA ALA A 24 15.39 -16.98 5.49
C ALA A 24 15.56 -18.50 5.70
N PHE A 25 15.01 -19.31 4.80
CA PHE A 25 15.15 -20.76 4.83
C PHE A 25 16.60 -21.20 4.56
N THR A 26 17.28 -20.56 3.61
CA THR A 26 18.70 -20.82 3.33
C THR A 26 19.58 -20.49 4.54
N LEU A 27 19.36 -19.36 5.19
CA LEU A 27 20.08 -18.98 6.40
C LEU A 27 19.78 -19.93 7.57
N ALA A 28 18.53 -20.36 7.73
CA ALA A 28 18.17 -21.35 8.74
C ALA A 28 18.88 -22.69 8.52
N TYR A 29 19.05 -23.12 7.27
CA TYR A 29 19.83 -24.30 6.91
C TYR A 29 21.31 -24.12 7.23
N ILE A 30 21.93 -23.02 6.78
CA ILE A 30 23.37 -22.73 7.03
C ILE A 30 23.66 -22.67 8.52
N LEU A 31 22.85 -21.96 9.31
CA LEU A 31 23.00 -21.89 10.76
C LEU A 31 22.94 -23.27 11.41
N ARG A 32 22.06 -24.15 10.94
CA ARG A 32 21.95 -25.49 11.53
C ARG A 32 23.04 -26.45 11.08
N VAL A 33 23.47 -26.40 9.82
CA VAL A 33 24.40 -27.37 9.24
C VAL A 33 25.86 -26.98 9.48
N GLN A 34 26.18 -25.69 9.45
CA GLN A 34 27.57 -25.22 9.59
C GLN A 34 27.91 -24.71 10.99
N MET A 35 26.94 -24.12 11.70
CA MET A 35 27.22 -23.44 12.99
C MET A 35 26.80 -24.25 14.23
N ASP A 36 25.96 -25.29 14.08
CA ASP A 36 25.55 -26.15 15.20
C ASP A 36 26.25 -27.52 15.11
N PRO A 37 27.16 -27.84 16.04
CA PRO A 37 27.92 -29.09 16.03
C PRO A 37 27.08 -30.33 16.42
N ARG A 38 25.81 -30.16 16.77
CA ARG A 38 24.92 -31.28 17.10
C ARG A 38 24.64 -32.14 15.87
N PRO A 39 24.64 -33.48 16.01
CA PRO A 39 24.36 -34.38 14.89
C PRO A 39 23.03 -34.04 14.24
N LEU A 40 23.01 -34.07 12.91
CA LEU A 40 21.80 -33.87 12.13
C LEU A 40 20.90 -35.09 12.31
N VAL A 41 19.59 -34.88 12.42
CA VAL A 41 18.63 -35.98 12.54
C VAL A 41 18.48 -36.68 11.19
N ASN A 42 18.57 -35.91 10.10
CA ASN A 42 18.54 -36.40 8.73
C ASN A 42 19.57 -35.62 7.89
N GLU A 43 20.25 -36.31 6.97
CA GLU A 43 21.13 -35.70 5.97
C GLU A 43 20.30 -35.22 4.78
N VAL A 44 19.82 -33.97 4.86
CA VAL A 44 19.11 -33.32 3.75
C VAL A 44 20.10 -32.47 2.98
N TYR A 45 20.30 -32.75 1.69
CA TYR A 45 21.16 -31.95 0.84
C TYR A 45 20.57 -30.56 0.61
N ALA A 46 21.45 -29.56 0.48
CA ALA A 46 21.04 -28.17 0.34
C ALA A 46 20.13 -27.91 -0.88
N LEU A 47 20.35 -28.65 -1.98
CA LEU A 47 19.54 -28.52 -3.20
C LEU A 47 18.11 -29.01 -2.98
N ASP A 48 17.94 -30.18 -2.39
CA ASP A 48 16.62 -30.77 -2.12
C ASP A 48 15.82 -29.91 -1.14
N PHE A 49 16.51 -29.38 -0.12
CA PHE A 49 15.95 -28.41 0.82
C PHE A 49 15.43 -27.17 0.07
N ILE A 50 16.28 -26.48 -0.69
CA ILE A 50 15.91 -25.25 -1.41
C ILE A 50 14.79 -25.51 -2.43
N GLN A 51 14.84 -26.61 -3.18
CA GLN A 51 13.79 -26.97 -4.14
C GLN A 51 12.44 -27.20 -3.46
N THR A 52 12.44 -27.87 -2.31
CA THR A 52 11.24 -28.09 -1.50
C THR A 52 10.64 -26.75 -1.03
N PHE A 53 11.45 -25.87 -0.45
CA PHE A 53 10.96 -24.55 0.01
C PHE A 53 10.54 -23.63 -1.14
N THR A 54 11.21 -23.70 -2.28
CA THR A 54 10.81 -22.97 -3.49
C THR A 54 9.43 -23.40 -3.96
N SER A 55 9.08 -24.69 -3.82
CA SER A 55 7.77 -25.22 -4.18
C SER A 55 6.67 -24.82 -3.18
N ILE A 56 7.01 -24.67 -1.90
CA ILE A 56 6.07 -24.29 -0.84
C ILE A 56 5.89 -22.76 -0.73
N ALA A 57 6.90 -21.98 -1.09
CA ALA A 57 6.89 -20.51 -0.97
C ALA A 57 5.65 -19.85 -1.63
N PRO A 58 5.19 -20.24 -2.83
CA PRO A 58 3.96 -19.70 -3.41
C PRO A 58 2.73 -19.85 -2.52
N LEU A 59 2.60 -20.98 -1.82
CA LEU A 59 1.49 -21.23 -0.90
C LEU A 59 1.56 -20.29 0.31
N TRP A 60 2.76 -20.01 0.82
CA TRP A 60 2.96 -19.01 1.87
C TRP A 60 2.58 -17.61 1.38
N LEU A 61 2.98 -17.23 0.17
CA LEU A 61 2.61 -15.93 -0.42
C LEU A 61 1.09 -15.78 -0.59
N LEU A 62 0.36 -16.87 -0.88
CA LEU A 62 -1.10 -16.86 -0.91
C LEU A 62 -1.71 -16.57 0.47
N VAL A 63 -1.11 -17.05 1.56
CA VAL A 63 -1.51 -16.67 2.93
C VAL A 63 -1.29 -15.19 3.16
N PHE A 64 -0.15 -14.64 2.73
CA PHE A 64 0.08 -13.20 2.85
C PHE A 64 -0.94 -12.38 2.03
N ALA A 65 -1.29 -12.86 0.84
CA ALA A 65 -2.30 -12.24 0.01
C ALA A 65 -3.68 -12.26 0.67
N SER A 66 -4.08 -13.39 1.28
CA SER A 66 -5.38 -13.50 1.96
C SER A 66 -5.47 -12.63 3.23
N LEU A 67 -4.35 -12.41 3.92
CA LEU A 67 -4.25 -11.44 5.03
C LEU A 67 -4.25 -9.97 4.55
N GLY A 68 -4.20 -9.73 3.24
CA GLY A 68 -4.18 -8.41 2.63
C GLY A 68 -2.88 -7.64 2.89
N LEU A 69 -1.76 -8.35 3.06
CA LEU A 69 -0.43 -7.74 3.26
C LEU A 69 0.04 -6.94 2.05
N TYR A 70 -0.52 -7.20 0.87
CA TYR A 70 -0.20 -6.48 -0.38
C TYR A 70 -1.18 -5.34 -0.72
N THR A 71 -1.96 -4.87 0.28
CA THR A 71 -2.96 -3.81 0.10
C THR A 71 -2.44 -2.46 0.61
N SER A 72 -2.69 -1.39 -0.16
CA SER A 72 -2.20 -0.03 0.14
C SER A 72 -2.66 0.55 1.48
N THR A 73 -3.78 0.06 2.02
CA THR A 73 -4.34 0.51 3.31
C THR A 73 -3.58 -0.01 4.52
N VAL A 74 -2.81 -1.09 4.36
CA VAL A 74 -2.02 -1.70 5.44
C VAL A 74 -0.66 -1.01 5.60
N TYR A 75 -0.08 -0.50 4.51
CA TYR A 75 1.26 0.11 4.49
C TYR A 75 1.42 1.33 5.40
N SER A 76 0.34 2.06 5.67
CA SER A 76 0.38 3.26 6.52
C SER A 76 0.38 2.93 8.01
N ARG A 77 0.00 1.70 8.40
CA ARG A 77 -0.19 1.29 9.80
C ARG A 77 0.83 0.23 10.18
N ARG A 78 2.01 0.68 10.63
CA ARG A 78 3.17 -0.17 10.98
C ARG A 78 2.80 -1.34 11.90
N LEU A 79 2.07 -1.07 12.99
CA LEU A 79 1.68 -2.10 13.95
C LEU A 79 0.75 -3.16 13.35
N VAL A 80 -0.20 -2.74 12.51
CA VAL A 80 -1.11 -3.65 11.81
C VAL A 80 -0.33 -4.51 10.82
N GLU A 81 0.61 -3.92 10.08
CA GLU A 81 1.47 -4.63 9.14
C GLU A 81 2.32 -5.69 9.85
N TRP A 82 3.04 -5.33 10.91
CA TRP A 82 3.86 -6.26 11.70
C TRP A 82 3.04 -7.39 12.33
N THR A 83 1.83 -7.09 12.81
CA THR A 83 0.94 -8.11 13.38
C THR A 83 0.49 -9.10 12.32
N LYS A 84 0.11 -8.62 11.13
CA LYS A 84 -0.25 -9.47 9.99
C LYS A 84 0.93 -10.30 9.50
N LEU A 85 2.14 -9.73 9.47
CA LEU A 85 3.36 -10.46 9.13
C LEU A 85 3.63 -11.58 10.13
N LEU A 86 3.46 -11.32 11.43
CA LEU A 86 3.64 -12.34 12.47
C LEU A 86 2.63 -13.48 12.31
N ILE A 87 1.34 -13.15 12.16
CA ILE A 87 0.27 -14.14 11.97
C ILE A 87 0.49 -14.92 10.67
N GLY A 88 0.80 -14.25 9.58
CA GLY A 88 1.06 -14.89 8.29
C GLY A 88 2.29 -15.79 8.33
N SER A 89 3.36 -15.36 9.01
CA SER A 89 4.57 -16.17 9.17
C SER A 89 4.30 -17.41 10.03
N PHE A 90 3.44 -17.27 11.04
CA PHE A 90 3.01 -18.37 11.89
C PHE A 90 2.16 -19.39 11.11
N ILE A 91 1.19 -18.93 10.32
CA ILE A 91 0.40 -19.81 9.45
C ILE A 91 1.30 -20.47 8.40
N GLY A 92 2.22 -19.72 7.80
CA GLY A 92 3.13 -20.24 6.80
C GLY A 92 4.06 -21.33 7.32
N ILE A 93 4.62 -21.17 8.53
CA ILE A 93 5.43 -22.25 9.12
C ILE A 93 4.58 -23.47 9.47
N LEU A 94 3.32 -23.30 9.89
CA LEU A 94 2.41 -24.43 10.12
C LEU A 94 2.10 -25.19 8.83
N ILE A 95 1.97 -24.50 7.69
CA ILE A 95 1.81 -25.13 6.37
C ILE A 95 3.04 -25.96 6.03
N VAL A 96 4.23 -25.40 6.22
CA VAL A 96 5.48 -26.10 5.99
C VAL A 96 5.61 -27.35 6.88
N LEU A 97 5.26 -27.22 8.17
CA LEU A 97 5.26 -28.35 9.10
C LEU A 97 4.24 -29.41 8.68
N GLY A 98 3.02 -29.00 8.30
CA GLY A 98 1.99 -29.90 7.79
C GLY A 98 2.44 -30.65 6.54
N TYR A 99 3.09 -29.97 5.60
CA TYR A 99 3.70 -30.60 4.43
C TYR A 99 4.77 -31.63 4.81
N ALA A 100 5.65 -31.29 5.76
CA ALA A 100 6.67 -32.19 6.27
C ALA A 100 6.09 -33.40 7.05
N PHE A 101 4.85 -33.34 7.53
CA PHE A 101 4.16 -34.48 8.16
C PHE A 101 3.46 -35.40 7.15
N VAL A 102 3.04 -34.87 6.00
CA VAL A 102 2.34 -35.65 4.97
C VAL A 102 3.32 -36.43 4.09
N ILE A 103 4.54 -35.94 3.94
CA ILE A 103 5.58 -36.56 3.13
C ILE A 103 6.43 -37.49 4.00
N ASP A 104 6.64 -38.72 3.52
CA ASP A 104 7.44 -39.74 4.21
C ASP A 104 8.96 -39.48 4.14
N GLU A 105 9.39 -38.44 3.43
CA GLU A 105 10.78 -37.98 3.35
C GLU A 105 11.09 -36.84 4.35
N PRO A 106 12.29 -36.84 4.95
CA PRO A 106 12.66 -35.81 5.90
C PRO A 106 12.90 -34.46 5.23
N VAL A 107 11.90 -33.58 5.29
CA VAL A 107 11.98 -32.19 4.76
C VAL A 107 12.95 -31.31 5.56
N PHE A 108 13.14 -31.61 6.85
CA PHE A 108 13.99 -30.83 7.74
C PHE A 108 15.17 -31.64 8.28
N PRO A 109 16.41 -31.09 8.26
CA PRO A 109 17.57 -31.70 8.91
C PRO A 109 17.39 -31.85 10.42
N ALA A 110 16.64 -30.92 11.04
CA ALA A 110 16.29 -30.94 12.46
C ALA A 110 15.02 -30.12 12.72
N ARG A 111 14.23 -30.49 13.74
CA ARG A 111 12.99 -29.77 14.12
C ARG A 111 13.22 -28.30 14.49
N LEU A 112 14.39 -27.97 15.02
CA LEU A 112 14.77 -26.58 15.35
C LEU A 112 14.92 -25.68 14.11
N VAL A 113 15.17 -26.25 12.92
CA VAL A 113 15.27 -25.49 11.67
C VAL A 113 13.96 -24.75 11.37
N ALA A 114 12.82 -25.36 11.68
CA ALA A 114 11.52 -24.71 11.52
C ALA A 114 11.38 -23.47 12.42
N VAL A 115 11.92 -23.50 13.63
CA VAL A 115 11.91 -22.36 14.56
C VAL A 115 12.84 -21.25 14.05
N TYR A 116 14.04 -21.60 13.58
CA TYR A 116 14.96 -20.63 12.98
C TYR A 116 14.39 -20.01 11.71
N ALA A 117 13.73 -20.81 10.86
CA ALA A 117 13.06 -20.32 9.67
C ALA A 117 11.89 -19.40 10.01
N PHE A 118 11.09 -19.72 11.03
CA PHE A 118 10.00 -18.85 11.49
C PHE A 118 10.52 -17.50 12.02
N ILE A 119 11.49 -17.51 12.93
CA ILE A 119 12.04 -16.26 13.49
C ILE A 119 12.77 -15.47 12.40
N GLY A 120 13.59 -16.15 11.59
CA GLY A 120 14.34 -15.55 10.50
C GLY A 120 13.45 -14.94 9.43
N SER A 121 12.41 -15.66 9.00
CA SER A 121 11.45 -15.13 8.01
C SER A 121 10.73 -13.90 8.56
N PHE A 122 10.20 -13.95 9.78
CA PHE A 122 9.52 -12.79 10.36
C PHE A 122 10.44 -11.56 10.44
N LEU A 123 11.67 -11.71 10.95
CA LEU A 123 12.60 -10.59 11.08
C LEU A 123 13.04 -10.04 9.72
N LEU A 124 13.36 -10.90 8.75
CA LEU A 124 13.78 -10.47 7.42
C LEU A 124 12.64 -9.81 6.65
N LEU A 125 11.40 -10.32 6.78
CA LEU A 125 10.22 -9.69 6.17
C LEU A 125 9.98 -8.29 6.75
N VAL A 126 10.07 -8.13 8.08
CA VAL A 126 9.96 -6.81 8.72
C VAL A 126 11.06 -5.87 8.18
N PHE A 127 12.29 -6.36 8.07
CA PHE A 127 13.41 -5.58 7.56
C PHE A 127 13.21 -5.17 6.09
N GLU A 128 12.76 -6.10 5.24
CA GLU A 128 12.41 -5.83 3.85
C GLU A 128 11.34 -4.74 3.72
N ARG A 129 10.30 -4.76 4.56
CA ARG A 129 9.27 -3.71 4.56
C ARG A 129 9.84 -2.34 4.87
N GLU A 130 10.75 -2.23 5.82
CA GLU A 130 11.38 -0.95 6.14
C GLU A 130 12.30 -0.47 5.01
N ILE A 131 13.02 -1.39 4.34
CA ILE A 131 13.81 -1.05 3.15
C ILE A 131 12.91 -0.56 2.01
N LEU A 132 11.86 -1.29 1.66
CA LEU A 132 10.97 -0.91 0.56
C LEU A 132 10.25 0.41 0.85
N ARG A 133 9.89 0.66 2.11
CA ARG A 133 9.35 1.94 2.54
C ARG A 133 10.37 3.07 2.39
N LEU A 134 11.62 2.85 2.81
CA LEU A 134 12.70 3.82 2.65
C LEU A 134 12.93 4.15 1.17
N ILE A 135 13.03 3.13 0.31
CA ILE A 135 13.18 3.29 -1.14
C ILE A 135 12.01 4.10 -1.69
N ARG A 136 10.77 3.78 -1.31
CA ARG A 136 9.58 4.52 -1.73
C ARG A 136 9.62 5.99 -1.31
N THR A 137 9.99 6.28 -0.06
CA THR A 137 10.14 7.66 0.42
C THR A 137 11.26 8.40 -0.31
N LEU A 138 12.35 7.73 -0.65
CA LEU A 138 13.42 8.32 -1.46
C LEU A 138 12.95 8.61 -2.88
N LEU A 139 12.22 7.69 -3.52
CA LEU A 139 11.65 7.90 -4.86
C LEU A 139 10.69 9.10 -4.89
N PHE A 140 9.93 9.33 -3.81
CA PHE A 140 9.10 10.53 -3.66
C PHE A 140 9.93 11.82 -3.59
N ARG A 141 11.17 11.80 -3.08
CA ARG A 141 12.04 12.99 -3.15
C ARG A 141 12.51 13.29 -4.57
N PHE A 142 12.54 12.28 -5.44
CA PHE A 142 12.95 12.41 -6.84
C PHE A 142 11.79 12.62 -7.82
N GLY A 143 10.55 12.84 -7.34
CA GLY A 143 9.40 13.02 -8.24
C GLY A 143 8.78 11.72 -8.76
N ILE A 144 9.28 10.55 -8.34
CA ILE A 144 8.88 9.24 -8.90
C ILE A 144 7.79 8.60 -8.03
N GLY A 145 6.66 8.25 -8.64
CA GLY A 145 5.54 7.59 -7.95
C GLY A 145 4.65 8.52 -7.14
N ILE A 146 4.78 9.84 -7.34
CA ILE A 146 3.96 10.87 -6.69
C ILE A 146 2.70 11.10 -7.51
N SER A 147 1.57 11.29 -6.82
CA SER A 147 0.35 11.77 -7.47
C SER A 147 0.34 13.30 -7.48
N ARG A 148 0.37 13.88 -8.68
CA ARG A 148 0.15 15.31 -8.92
C ARG A 148 -1.33 15.61 -8.80
N VAL A 149 -1.70 16.42 -7.82
CA VAL A 149 -3.08 16.67 -7.40
C VAL A 149 -3.54 18.07 -7.79
N LEU A 150 -4.73 18.14 -8.38
CA LEU A 150 -5.54 19.35 -8.47
C LEU A 150 -6.62 19.28 -7.40
N ILE A 151 -6.68 20.28 -6.52
CA ILE A 151 -7.73 20.40 -5.52
C ILE A 151 -8.76 21.40 -6.03
N ILE A 152 -10.05 21.04 -5.99
CA ILE A 152 -11.17 21.89 -6.41
C ILE A 152 -12.11 22.05 -5.21
N GLY A 153 -12.28 23.28 -4.74
CA GLY A 153 -13.17 23.57 -3.61
C GLY A 153 -13.09 25.00 -3.12
N ASN A 154 -14.01 25.35 -2.24
CA ASN A 154 -14.17 26.70 -1.70
C ASN A 154 -14.25 26.75 -0.17
N SER A 155 -14.26 25.60 0.51
CA SER A 155 -14.35 25.51 1.98
C SER A 155 -13.00 25.61 2.69
N GLN A 156 -13.06 25.86 4.01
CA GLN A 156 -11.89 25.80 4.89
C GLN A 156 -11.25 24.40 4.90
N ALA A 157 -12.05 23.33 4.74
CA ALA A 157 -11.55 21.97 4.60
C ALA A 157 -10.59 21.83 3.41
N THR A 158 -10.86 22.54 2.30
CA THR A 158 -9.97 22.62 1.13
C THR A 158 -8.58 23.11 1.50
N ARG A 159 -8.49 24.16 2.32
CA ARG A 159 -7.21 24.74 2.78
C ARG A 159 -6.46 23.75 3.68
N ASP A 160 -7.18 23.12 4.60
CA ASP A 160 -6.58 22.18 5.55
C ASP A 160 -6.06 20.94 4.83
N ILE A 161 -6.84 20.37 3.91
CA ILE A 161 -6.43 19.25 3.04
C ILE A 161 -5.24 19.65 2.19
N ALA A 162 -5.27 20.81 1.54
CA ALA A 162 -4.15 21.30 0.73
C ALA A 162 -2.87 21.46 1.56
N SER A 163 -2.98 21.93 2.81
CA SER A 163 -1.83 22.11 3.72
C SER A 163 -1.28 20.79 4.28
N GLN A 164 -2.14 19.79 4.50
CA GLN A 164 -1.70 18.47 4.95
C GLN A 164 -1.11 17.64 3.81
N MET A 165 -1.64 17.84 2.59
CA MET A 165 -1.18 17.12 1.39
C MET A 165 0.07 17.74 0.77
N SER A 166 0.37 19.01 1.05
CA SER A 166 1.58 19.69 0.55
C SER A 166 2.89 19.16 1.15
N ASP A 167 2.86 18.36 2.22
CA ASP A 167 4.02 17.60 2.70
C ASP A 167 4.26 16.35 1.82
N THR A 168 4.71 16.58 0.59
CA THR A 168 4.95 15.57 -0.44
C THR A 168 5.81 14.37 0.02
N PRO A 169 6.90 14.54 0.80
CA PRO A 169 7.69 13.42 1.29
C PRO A 169 6.94 12.40 2.16
N ARG A 170 5.89 12.84 2.88
CA ARG A 170 5.08 11.97 3.75
C ARG A 170 3.81 11.49 3.08
N SER A 171 3.15 12.34 2.31
CA SER A 171 1.84 12.06 1.72
C SER A 171 1.96 11.28 0.40
N GLY A 172 3.07 11.45 -0.34
CA GLY A 172 3.20 10.96 -1.72
C GLY A 172 2.31 11.71 -2.71
N TYR A 173 1.78 12.87 -2.31
CA TYR A 173 1.00 13.78 -3.14
C TYR A 173 1.77 15.09 -3.32
N ASP A 174 1.79 15.57 -4.56
CA ASP A 174 2.30 16.88 -4.92
C ASP A 174 1.08 17.72 -5.30
N VAL A 175 0.68 18.65 -4.44
CA VAL A 175 -0.41 19.57 -4.75
C VAL A 175 0.16 20.55 -5.76
N VAL A 176 -0.30 20.48 -7.01
CA VAL A 176 0.24 21.32 -8.10
C VAL A 176 -0.59 22.57 -8.29
N ALA A 177 -1.91 22.44 -8.12
CA ALA A 177 -2.85 23.51 -8.37
C ALA A 177 -4.06 23.43 -7.43
N VAL A 178 -4.65 24.60 -7.17
CA VAL A 178 -5.91 24.76 -6.44
C VAL A 178 -6.85 25.62 -7.26
N ALA A 179 -8.05 25.10 -7.52
CA ALA A 179 -9.13 25.85 -8.17
C ALA A 179 -10.18 26.24 -7.13
N GLY A 180 -10.42 27.55 -6.97
CA GLY A 180 -11.31 28.07 -5.94
C GLY A 180 -11.11 29.56 -5.68
N PRO A 181 -11.74 30.14 -4.65
CA PRO A 181 -11.49 31.52 -4.24
C PRO A 181 -10.09 31.71 -3.64
N ASP A 182 -9.50 32.91 -3.71
CA ASP A 182 -8.19 33.22 -3.09
C ASP A 182 -8.13 32.87 -1.58
N GLN A 183 -9.28 32.87 -0.91
CA GLN A 183 -9.45 32.50 0.50
C GLN A 183 -9.22 31.02 0.80
N VAL A 184 -8.99 30.15 -0.17
CA VAL A 184 -8.60 28.74 0.10
C VAL A 184 -7.11 28.45 -0.14
N LEU A 185 -6.33 29.44 -0.59
CA LEU A 185 -4.92 29.26 -0.91
C LEU A 185 -4.05 29.05 0.35
N PRO A 186 -3.28 27.95 0.43
CA PRO A 186 -2.25 27.79 1.46
C PRO A 186 -1.20 28.89 1.34
N LYS A 187 -0.85 29.54 2.46
CA LYS A 187 0.09 30.68 2.48
C LYS A 187 1.55 30.33 2.11
N ASN A 188 1.88 29.05 2.00
CA ASN A 188 3.27 28.55 2.02
C ASN A 188 3.67 27.66 0.82
N ALA A 189 2.88 27.57 -0.24
CA ALA A 189 3.21 26.67 -1.35
C ALA A 189 3.16 27.41 -2.70
N SER A 190 4.16 27.15 -3.54
CA SER A 190 4.28 27.61 -4.93
C SER A 190 3.23 26.94 -5.83
N LEU A 191 1.96 27.10 -5.46
CA LEU A 191 0.81 26.46 -6.07
C LEU A 191 0.28 27.35 -7.20
N LYS A 192 -0.08 26.73 -8.32
CA LYS A 192 -0.85 27.42 -9.34
C LYS A 192 -2.27 27.65 -8.84
N HIS A 193 -2.73 28.89 -8.89
CA HIS A 193 -4.10 29.24 -8.58
C HIS A 193 -4.90 29.37 -9.86
N TYR A 194 -6.08 28.75 -9.88
CA TYR A 194 -7.08 28.95 -10.93
C TYR A 194 -8.34 29.52 -10.28
N GLU A 195 -8.74 30.73 -10.69
CA GLU A 195 -9.98 31.35 -10.22
C GLU A 195 -11.21 30.55 -10.68
N THR A 196 -11.12 29.92 -11.85
CA THR A 196 -12.20 29.13 -12.44
C THR A 196 -11.81 27.67 -12.59
N VAL A 197 -12.79 26.79 -12.37
CA VAL A 197 -12.63 25.34 -12.55
C VAL A 197 -12.30 25.02 -13.99
N GLU A 198 -12.90 25.74 -14.94
CA GLU A 198 -12.77 25.53 -16.37
C GLU A 198 -11.31 25.72 -16.82
N ALA A 199 -10.65 26.79 -16.34
CA ALA A 199 -9.22 27.01 -16.59
C ALA A 199 -8.33 25.92 -15.96
N ALA A 200 -8.72 25.41 -14.78
CA ALA A 200 -8.02 24.31 -14.14
C ALA A 200 -8.18 22.98 -14.92
N LEU A 201 -9.33 22.77 -15.56
CA LEU A 201 -9.58 21.58 -16.38
C LEU A 201 -8.83 21.62 -17.72
N GLU A 202 -8.62 22.80 -18.30
CA GLU A 202 -7.80 22.95 -19.52
C GLU A 202 -6.32 22.66 -19.27
N SER A 203 -5.83 23.00 -18.08
CA SER A 203 -4.42 22.82 -17.70
C SER A 203 -4.06 21.41 -17.22
N LEU A 204 -5.01 20.47 -17.16
CA LEU A 204 -4.79 19.09 -16.69
C LEU A 204 -3.60 18.40 -17.35
N LYS A 205 -3.47 18.55 -18.68
CA LYS A 205 -2.37 17.94 -19.45
C LYS A 205 -1.06 18.70 -19.28
N THR A 206 -1.11 20.02 -19.32
CA THR A 206 0.07 20.90 -19.21
C THR A 206 0.76 20.73 -17.86
N ASP A 207 -0.03 20.64 -16.79
CA ASP A 207 0.46 20.52 -15.41
C ASP A 207 0.71 19.06 -14.99
N ARG A 208 0.45 18.11 -15.90
CA ARG A 208 0.58 16.66 -15.69
C ARG A 208 -0.20 16.17 -14.46
N ILE A 209 -1.43 16.66 -14.31
CA ILE A 209 -2.29 16.31 -13.18
C ILE A 209 -2.71 14.85 -13.32
N THR A 210 -2.61 14.10 -12.23
CA THR A 210 -2.92 12.65 -12.18
C THR A 210 -4.09 12.32 -11.27
N THR A 211 -4.45 13.24 -10.38
CA THR A 211 -5.56 13.09 -9.45
C THR A 211 -6.29 14.43 -9.28
N ILE A 212 -7.62 14.41 -9.30
CA ILE A 212 -8.48 15.52 -8.93
C ILE A 212 -9.13 15.18 -7.59
N ILE A 213 -9.03 16.09 -6.63
CA ILE A 213 -9.71 16.00 -5.34
C ILE A 213 -10.71 17.16 -5.28
N GLN A 214 -11.99 16.82 -5.25
CA GLN A 214 -13.07 17.78 -5.07
C GLN A 214 -13.50 17.75 -3.61
N THR A 215 -13.42 18.88 -2.93
CA THR A 215 -13.77 19.01 -1.50
C THR A 215 -15.18 19.53 -1.27
N ASP A 216 -15.75 20.25 -2.23
CA ASP A 216 -17.11 20.77 -2.15
C ASP A 216 -17.84 20.53 -3.48
N LEU A 217 -19.11 20.14 -3.41
CA LEU A 217 -19.95 20.09 -4.59
C LEU A 217 -20.46 21.50 -4.89
N TYR A 218 -20.37 21.91 -6.15
CA TYR A 218 -21.01 23.14 -6.60
C TYR A 218 -22.54 22.96 -6.59
N GLU A 219 -23.28 24.04 -6.33
CA GLU A 219 -24.75 24.07 -6.42
C GLU A 219 -25.25 23.61 -7.80
N THR A 220 -24.49 23.92 -8.85
CA THR A 220 -24.79 23.51 -10.21
C THR A 220 -24.32 22.08 -10.48
N ALA A 221 -25.26 21.14 -10.56
CA ALA A 221 -24.98 19.73 -10.88
C ALA A 221 -24.17 19.54 -12.19
N GLN A 222 -24.41 20.38 -13.20
CA GLN A 222 -23.66 20.34 -14.47
C GLN A 222 -22.15 20.56 -14.27
N ARG A 223 -21.75 21.42 -13.33
CA ARG A 223 -20.34 21.71 -13.07
C ARG A 223 -19.64 20.52 -12.40
N ASN A 224 -20.31 19.86 -11.45
CA ASN A 224 -19.79 18.64 -10.83
C ASN A 224 -19.65 17.51 -11.85
N LEU A 225 -20.64 17.33 -12.72
CA LEU A 225 -20.57 16.36 -13.82
C LEU A 225 -19.44 16.69 -14.81
N MET A 226 -19.20 17.97 -15.11
CA MET A 226 -18.11 18.40 -15.98
C MET A 226 -16.74 18.02 -15.41
N ILE A 227 -16.50 18.23 -14.11
CA ILE A 227 -15.26 17.84 -13.43
C ILE A 227 -15.06 16.33 -13.50
N MET A 228 -16.10 15.57 -13.17
CA MET A 228 -16.06 14.10 -13.22
C MET A 228 -15.78 13.59 -14.63
N ASN A 229 -16.46 14.13 -15.65
CA ASN A 229 -16.25 13.77 -17.05
C ASN A 229 -14.84 14.13 -17.52
N ALA A 230 -14.33 15.32 -17.16
CA ALA A 230 -12.97 15.72 -17.51
C ALA A 230 -11.91 14.77 -16.90
N ALA A 231 -12.14 14.32 -15.66
CA ALA A 231 -11.30 13.31 -15.02
C ALA A 231 -11.36 11.97 -15.78
N GLN A 232 -12.56 11.50 -16.14
CA GLN A 232 -12.76 10.24 -16.87
C GLN A 232 -12.14 10.27 -18.26
N CYS A 233 -12.41 11.30 -19.06
CA CYS A 233 -11.87 11.48 -20.41
C CYS A 233 -10.34 11.59 -20.41
N SER A 234 -9.75 12.14 -19.35
CA SER A 234 -8.30 12.29 -19.21
C SER A 234 -7.64 11.10 -18.50
N HIS A 235 -8.39 10.07 -18.11
CA HIS A 235 -7.93 8.94 -17.29
C HIS A 235 -7.23 9.35 -15.99
N ILE A 236 -7.75 10.40 -15.35
CA ILE A 236 -7.27 10.98 -14.09
C ILE A 236 -8.12 10.40 -12.95
N ASN A 237 -7.49 10.14 -11.81
CA ASN A 237 -8.22 9.66 -10.63
C ASN A 237 -9.09 10.79 -10.06
N TYR A 238 -10.39 10.56 -9.89
CA TYR A 238 -11.29 11.50 -9.24
C TYR A 238 -11.61 11.02 -7.81
N THR A 239 -11.54 11.95 -6.86
CA THR A 239 -11.90 11.72 -5.45
C THR A 239 -12.78 12.85 -4.97
N PHE A 240 -13.89 12.50 -4.33
CA PHE A 240 -14.71 13.46 -3.60
C PHE A 240 -14.47 13.31 -2.10
N ILE A 241 -14.19 14.42 -1.41
CA ILE A 241 -14.09 14.51 0.05
C ILE A 241 -15.18 15.49 0.48
N PRO A 242 -16.21 15.08 1.23
CA PRO A 242 -17.24 16.01 1.68
C PRO A 242 -16.65 17.08 2.60
N GLY A 243 -16.96 18.36 2.39
CA GLY A 243 -16.47 19.47 3.23
C GLY A 243 -17.15 19.60 4.61
N GLU A 244 -18.32 19.00 4.80
CA GLU A 244 -19.08 19.15 6.05
C GLU A 244 -18.51 18.25 7.18
N PRO A 245 -18.13 18.83 8.35
CA PRO A 245 -17.60 18.12 9.52
C PRO A 245 -18.46 16.92 9.98
N GLU A 246 -19.77 17.00 9.80
CA GLU A 246 -20.76 16.01 10.19
C GLU A 246 -20.57 14.68 9.45
N PHE A 247 -20.08 14.74 8.21
CA PHE A 247 -19.79 13.54 7.43
C PHE A 247 -18.60 12.73 7.97
N TYR A 248 -17.74 13.34 8.79
CA TYR A 248 -16.56 12.70 9.36
C TYR A 248 -16.81 11.98 10.69
N SER A 249 -18.00 12.12 11.30
CA SER A 249 -18.28 11.59 12.65
C SER A 249 -18.37 10.05 12.75
N GLY A 250 -18.12 9.32 11.66
CA GLY A 250 -18.05 7.86 11.63
C GLY A 250 -19.37 7.12 11.85
N LYS A 251 -20.48 7.85 12.07
CA LYS A 251 -21.84 7.28 12.21
C LYS A 251 -22.61 7.22 10.89
N ASN A 252 -22.07 7.81 9.83
CA ASN A 252 -22.77 7.88 8.56
C ASN A 252 -22.70 6.54 7.83
N THR A 253 -23.87 5.97 7.54
CA THR A 253 -23.99 4.77 6.71
C THR A 253 -24.54 5.17 5.35
N VAL A 254 -23.93 4.62 4.29
CA VAL A 254 -24.48 4.75 2.94
C VAL A 254 -25.48 3.61 2.78
N ASP A 255 -26.75 3.94 2.70
CA ASP A 255 -27.86 3.00 2.48
C ASP A 255 -28.48 3.25 1.09
N VAL A 256 -29.31 2.32 0.62
CA VAL A 256 -30.05 2.45 -0.63
C VAL A 256 -31.53 2.52 -0.32
N PHE A 257 -32.10 3.72 -0.42
CA PHE A 257 -33.55 3.92 -0.30
C PHE A 257 -34.16 4.09 -1.69
N LEU A 258 -35.06 3.19 -2.07
CA LEU A 258 -35.75 3.21 -3.38
C LEU A 258 -34.81 3.26 -4.60
N GLY A 259 -33.63 2.63 -4.48
CA GLY A 259 -32.62 2.62 -5.54
C GLY A 259 -31.74 3.88 -5.60
N TYR A 260 -31.96 4.85 -4.70
CA TYR A 260 -31.11 6.02 -4.55
C TYR A 260 -30.16 5.82 -3.37
N PRO A 261 -28.86 6.14 -3.54
CA PRO A 261 -27.93 6.17 -2.41
C PRO A 261 -28.32 7.30 -1.46
N VAL A 262 -28.55 6.97 -0.20
CA VAL A 262 -28.87 7.92 0.88
C VAL A 262 -27.81 7.80 1.95
N ILE A 263 -27.41 8.95 2.52
CA ILE A 263 -26.52 8.99 3.67
C ILE A 263 -27.41 9.14 4.91
N ALA A 264 -27.46 8.09 5.73
CA ALA A 264 -28.16 8.10 7.01
C ALA A 264 -27.18 8.42 8.14
N VAL A 265 -27.59 9.32 9.05
CA VAL A 265 -26.82 9.80 10.22
C VAL A 265 -27.33 9.15 11.50
#